data_AF-I0WU30-F1
#
_entry.id   AF-I0WU30-F1
#
_cell.length_a   1.000
_cell.length_b   1.000
_cell.length_c   1.000
_cell.angle_alpha   90.00
_cell.angle_beta   90.00
_cell.angle_gamma   90.00
#
_symmetry.space_group_name_H-M   'P 1'
#
loop_
_entity.id
_entity.type
_entity.pdbx_description
1 polymer ?
#
loop_
_entity_poly.entity_id
_entity_poly.type
_entity_poly.pdbx_seq_one_letter_code
_entity_poly.pdbx_strand_id
1 'polypeptide(L)'
;MPSSGNVVAVGPSHTFMDLANAVNDAFGRWDRSHLSMFTLADGRVVTDTEPGAEMAGSIGGPIAEPVDIESSRVARLLAPVGRQPGDVARRPG
;
A
#
# COMPACT_ATOMS: atom_id res chain seq x y z
N MET A 1 -19.64 -6.39 14.51
CA MET A 1 -19.49 -4.93 14.27
C MET A 1 -19.46 -4.71 12.76
N PRO A 2 -20.08 -3.66 12.21
CA PRO A 2 -19.78 -3.24 10.83
C PRO A 2 -18.27 -3.01 10.72
N SER A 3 -17.64 -3.30 9.58
CA SER A 3 -16.22 -2.96 9.44
C SER A 3 -16.07 -1.43 9.50
N SER A 4 -15.18 -0.95 10.35
CA SER A 4 -14.81 0.48 10.46
C SER A 4 -13.91 0.94 9.30
N GLY A 5 -14.06 0.32 8.12
CA GLY A 5 -13.27 0.62 6.94
C GLY A 5 -13.88 1.74 6.12
N ASN A 6 -13.03 2.61 5.57
CA ASN A 6 -13.39 3.60 4.56
C ASN A 6 -13.05 3.08 3.16
N VAL A 7 -13.89 3.40 2.16
CA VAL A 7 -13.59 3.16 0.74
C VAL A 7 -13.03 4.43 0.13
N VAL A 8 -11.84 4.36 -0.46
CA VAL A 8 -11.16 5.49 -1.12
C VAL A 8 -11.03 5.20 -2.62
N ALA A 9 -11.44 6.14 -3.47
CA ALA A 9 -11.24 6.04 -4.91
C ALA A 9 -9.82 6.48 -5.30
N VAL A 10 -9.17 5.71 -6.18
CA VAL A 10 -7.77 5.95 -6.59
C VAL A 10 -7.71 6.05 -8.10
N GLY A 11 -7.25 7.20 -8.61
CA GLY A 11 -7.00 7.40 -10.03
C GLY A 11 -5.66 6.81 -10.48
N PRO A 12 -5.46 6.60 -11.79
CA PRO A 12 -4.25 5.96 -12.33
C PRO A 12 -2.97 6.78 -12.15
N SER A 13 -3.08 8.06 -11.82
CA SER A 13 -1.95 8.97 -11.55
C SER A 13 -1.67 9.16 -10.07
N HIS A 14 -2.56 8.73 -9.17
CA HIS A 14 -2.35 8.95 -7.74
C HIS A 14 -1.18 8.13 -7.22
N THR A 15 -0.33 8.81 -6.47
CA THR A 15 0.79 8.21 -5.76
C THR A 15 0.33 7.66 -4.42
N PHE A 16 1.20 6.94 -3.72
CA PHE A 16 0.90 6.54 -2.34
C PHE A 16 0.90 7.75 -1.38
N MET A 17 1.59 8.83 -1.71
CA MET A 17 1.49 10.11 -0.98
C MET A 17 0.11 10.75 -1.13
N ASP A 18 -0.46 10.73 -2.34
CA ASP A 18 -1.84 11.19 -2.56
C ASP A 18 -2.84 10.37 -1.74
N LEU A 19 -2.64 9.05 -1.67
CA LEU A 19 -3.45 8.16 -0.84
C LEU A 19 -3.29 8.46 0.66
N ALA A 20 -2.05 8.69 1.13
CA ALA A 20 -1.80 9.04 2.53
C ALA A 20 -2.50 10.34 2.93
N ASN A 21 -2.44 11.36 2.07
CA ASN A 21 -3.16 12.61 2.27
C ASN A 21 -4.68 12.41 2.31
N ALA A 22 -5.24 11.61 1.40
CA ALA A 22 -6.67 11.29 1.40
C ALA A 22 -7.11 10.54 2.67
N VAL A 23 -6.27 9.63 3.19
CA VAL A 23 -6.51 8.95 4.48
C VAL A 23 -6.47 9.95 5.63
N ASN A 24 -5.45 10.82 5.68
CA ASN A 24 -5.35 11.84 6.72
C ASN A 24 -6.58 12.76 6.74
N ASP A 25 -7.04 13.20 5.58
CA ASP A 25 -8.23 14.04 5.44
C ASP A 25 -9.51 13.28 5.88
N ALA A 26 -9.66 12.00 5.51
CA ALA A 26 -10.80 11.17 5.90
C ALA A 26 -10.89 10.92 7.42
N PHE A 27 -9.76 10.91 8.12
CA PHE A 27 -9.69 10.74 9.58
C PHE A 27 -9.50 12.05 10.35
N GLY A 28 -9.55 13.21 9.68
CA GLY A 28 -9.41 14.52 10.32
C GLY A 28 -8.04 14.78 10.96
N ARG A 29 -6.99 14.11 10.46
CA ARG A 29 -5.61 14.33 10.93
C ARG A 29 -5.04 15.55 10.22
N TRP A 30 -4.79 16.59 11.00
CA TRP A 30 -4.31 17.89 10.54
C TRP A 30 -2.79 18.07 10.69
N ASP A 31 -2.14 17.28 11.55
CA ASP A 31 -0.69 17.17 11.60
C ASP A 31 -0.21 16.10 10.62
N ARG A 32 0.47 16.54 9.54
CA ARG A 32 1.00 15.69 8.47
C ARG A 32 2.47 15.32 8.67
N SER A 33 3.07 15.61 9.82
CA SER A 33 4.48 15.29 10.12
C SER A 33 4.73 13.84 10.54
N HIS A 34 3.70 12.99 10.50
CA HIS A 34 3.83 11.57 10.85
C HIS A 34 4.19 10.73 9.63
N LEU A 35 5.02 9.70 9.86
CA LEU A 35 5.38 8.71 8.85
C LEU A 35 4.13 8.06 8.24
N SER A 36 4.11 7.99 6.92
CA SER A 36 3.13 7.20 6.17
C SER A 36 3.78 5.91 5.66
N MET A 37 3.14 4.78 5.93
CA MET A 37 3.65 3.47 5.56
C MET A 37 2.51 2.55 5.14
N PHE A 38 2.72 1.82 4.04
CA PHE A 38 1.79 0.81 3.54
C PHE A 38 2.51 -0.53 3.37
N THR A 39 1.89 -1.60 3.86
CA THR A 39 2.33 -2.96 3.59
C THR A 39 1.43 -3.56 2.52
N LEU A 40 2.01 -3.96 1.39
CA LEU A 40 1.30 -4.62 0.32
C LEU A 40 1.11 -6.11 0.63
N ALA A 41 0.13 -6.74 -0.02
CA ALA A 41 -0.17 -8.16 0.20
C ALA A 41 1.00 -9.10 -0.18
N ASP A 42 1.92 -8.63 -1.03
CA ASP A 42 3.14 -9.34 -1.42
C ASP A 42 4.33 -9.09 -0.47
N GLY A 43 4.13 -8.37 0.63
CA GLY A 43 5.15 -8.09 1.64
C GLY A 43 6.01 -6.86 1.38
N ARG A 44 5.85 -6.17 0.23
CA ARG A 44 6.54 -4.90 -0.03
C ARG A 44 6.05 -3.81 0.92
N VAL A 45 6.96 -2.91 1.28
CA VAL A 45 6.67 -1.74 2.12
C VAL A 45 6.85 -0.49 1.28
N VAL A 46 5.79 0.33 1.23
CA VAL A 46 5.79 1.64 0.58
C VAL A 46 5.87 2.71 1.66
N THR A 47 6.93 3.51 1.64
CA THR A 47 7.19 4.56 2.64
C THR A 47 8.18 5.59 2.08
N ASP A 48 8.53 6.60 2.87
CA ASP A 48 9.58 7.55 2.51
C ASP A 48 10.93 6.85 2.34
N THR A 49 11.78 7.39 1.46
CA THR A 49 13.04 6.75 1.05
C THR A 49 13.99 6.49 2.24
N GLU A 50 14.13 7.46 3.15
CA GLU A 50 15.04 7.34 4.29
C GLU A 50 14.59 6.27 5.31
N PRO A 51 13.35 6.30 5.84
CA PRO A 51 12.82 5.22 6.65
C PRO A 51 12.86 3.85 5.94
N GLY A 52 12.57 3.82 4.64
CA GLY A 52 12.65 2.62 3.80
C GLY A 52 14.04 1.98 3.82
N ALA A 53 15.08 2.79 3.68
CA ALA A 53 16.47 2.34 3.70
C ALA A 53 16.89 1.78 5.07
N GLU A 54 16.47 2.43 6.17
CA GLU A 54 16.75 1.96 7.53
C GLU A 54 16.11 0.59 7.81
N MET A 55 14.85 0.40 7.38
CA MET A 55 14.14 -0.86 7.54
C MET A 55 14.77 -1.99 6.73
N ALA A 56 15.17 -1.73 5.48
CA ALA A 56 15.82 -2.72 4.62
C ALA A 56 17.18 -3.19 5.18
N GLY A 57 17.88 -2.34 5.94
CA GLY A 57 19.15 -2.67 6.59
C GLY A 57 19.01 -3.44 7.92
N SER A 58 17.79 -3.60 8.45
CA SER A 58 17.57 -4.18 9.78
C SER A 58 17.57 -5.72 9.75
N ILE A 59 18.39 -6.35 10.61
CA ILE A 59 18.41 -7.81 10.78
C ILE A 59 17.09 -8.26 11.42
N GLY A 60 16.20 -8.86 10.62
CA GLY A 60 14.88 -9.33 11.04
C GLY A 60 13.72 -8.36 10.78
N GLY A 61 13.97 -7.25 10.08
CA GLY A 61 12.91 -6.38 9.56
C GLY A 61 12.07 -7.11 8.49
N PRO A 62 10.89 -6.58 8.12
CA PRO A 62 10.14 -7.12 7.00
C PRO A 62 11.07 -7.22 5.80
N ILE A 63 11.10 -8.39 5.13
CA ILE A 63 11.85 -8.60 3.88
C ILE A 63 11.13 -7.75 2.81
N ALA A 64 11.35 -6.45 2.84
CA ALA A 64 10.60 -5.49 2.08
C ALA A 64 11.57 -4.71 1.20
N GLU A 65 11.38 -4.84 -0.11
CA GLU A 65 11.91 -3.87 -1.06
C GLU A 65 11.31 -2.50 -0.71
N PRO A 66 12.11 -1.49 -0.35
CA PRO A 66 11.59 -0.18 -0.04
C PRO A 66 11.10 0.47 -1.33
N VAL A 67 9.85 0.92 -1.31
CA VAL A 67 9.21 1.60 -2.44
C VAL A 67 8.89 3.03 -2.03
N ASP A 68 9.41 4.00 -2.78
CA ASP A 68 9.22 5.42 -2.49
C ASP A 68 7.76 5.84 -2.67
N ILE A 69 7.18 6.40 -1.61
CA ILE A 69 5.78 6.82 -1.52
C ILE A 69 5.42 7.98 -2.47
N GLU A 70 6.36 8.89 -2.72
CA GLU A 70 6.10 10.12 -3.48
C GLU A 70 5.98 9.85 -4.97
N SER A 71 6.85 9.00 -5.53
CA SER A 71 6.88 8.73 -6.97
C SER A 71 6.05 7.51 -7.39
N SER A 72 5.74 6.62 -6.45
CA SER A 72 5.08 5.35 -6.75
C SER A 72 3.58 5.47 -6.87
N ARG A 73 3.03 5.00 -8.00
CA ARG A 73 1.59 5.03 -8.27
C ARG A 73 0.87 3.80 -7.72
N VAL A 74 -0.20 4.03 -6.96
CA VAL A 74 -1.00 2.98 -6.31
C VAL A 74 -1.54 1.99 -7.34
N ALA A 75 -2.21 2.47 -8.39
CA ALA A 75 -2.80 1.62 -9.42
C ALA A 75 -1.77 0.77 -10.17
N ARG A 76 -0.53 1.26 -10.31
CA ARG A 76 0.54 0.55 -11.02
C ARG A 76 1.16 -0.57 -10.17
N LEU A 77 1.32 -0.32 -8.87
CA LEU A 77 1.90 -1.30 -7.94
C LEU A 77 0.93 -2.39 -7.52
N LEU A 78 -0.37 -2.07 -7.52
CA LEU A 78 -1.47 -3.01 -7.28
C LEU A 78 -1.97 -3.69 -8.54
N ALA A 79 -1.36 -3.43 -9.71
CA ALA A 79 -1.72 -4.10 -10.94
C ALA A 79 -1.81 -5.61 -10.67
N PRO A 80 -2.89 -6.28 -11.10
CA PRO A 80 -3.26 -7.60 -10.60
C PRO A 80 -2.04 -8.52 -10.70
N VAL A 81 -1.69 -9.14 -9.57
CA VAL A 81 -0.83 -10.32 -9.59
C VAL A 81 -1.44 -11.22 -10.66
N GLY A 82 -0.67 -11.54 -11.70
CA GLY A 82 -1.21 -12.25 -12.86
C GLY A 82 -2.03 -13.45 -12.40
N ARG A 83 -3.24 -13.62 -12.97
CA ARG A 83 -4.13 -14.77 -12.74
C ARG A 83 -3.32 -16.00 -12.34
N GLN A 84 -3.45 -16.46 -11.10
CA GLN A 84 -2.83 -17.70 -10.68
C GLN A 84 -3.41 -18.84 -11.53
N PRO A 85 -2.60 -19.62 -12.26
CA PRO A 85 -3.10 -20.73 -13.05
C PRO A 85 -3.54 -21.84 -12.09
N GLY A 86 -4.79 -21.78 -11.65
CA GLY A 86 -5.35 -22.72 -10.67
C GLY A 86 -6.81 -22.49 -10.31
N ASP A 87 -7.38 -21.32 -10.61
CA ASP A 87 -8.77 -21.01 -10.27
C ASP A 87 -9.81 -21.58 -11.27
N VAL A 88 -9.60 -22.85 -11.65
CA VAL A 88 -10.59 -23.67 -12.34
C VAL A 88 -10.97 -24.81 -11.42
N ALA A 89 -12.10 -24.66 -10.72
CA ALA A 89 -13.18 -25.65 -10.62
C ALA A 89 -13.91 -25.59 -9.28
N ARG A 90 -15.16 -25.13 -9.31
CA ARG A 90 -16.28 -25.98 -8.89
C ARG A 90 -17.59 -25.41 -9.45
N ARG A 91 -18.14 -26.05 -10.48
CA ARG A 91 -19.57 -25.96 -10.79
C ARG A 91 -20.29 -26.99 -9.91
N PRO A 92 -21.42 -26.65 -9.27
CA PRO A 92 -22.24 -27.66 -8.62
C PRO A 92 -22.98 -28.47 -9.69
N GLY A 93 -22.96 -29.80 -9.54
CA GLY A 93 -23.89 -30.74 -10.16
C GLY A 93 -24.95 -31.14 -9.16
#